data_AF-A0A366LX13-F1
#
_entry.id   AF-A0A366LX13-F1
#
_cell.length_a   1.000
_cell.length_b   1.000
_cell.length_c   1.000
_cell.angle_alpha   90.00
_cell.angle_beta   90.00
_cell.angle_gamma   90.00
#
_symmetry.space_group_name_H-M   'P 1'
#
loop_
_entity.id
_entity.type
_entity.pdbx_description
1 polymer ?
#
loop_
_entity_poly.entity_id
_entity_poly.type
_entity_poly.pdbx_seq_one_letter_code
_entity_poly.pdbx_strand_id
1 'polypeptide(L)'
;MGYVALFCGAILAGVLGYAGTAKVRDPRAFADAITSFRVIPTRLAPVTAAILAWAELAAATLILASAVFGPRSAIAGFALAGLLMVAFAIVIVIVLKGGTRAPCPCFGRQSAPFSARHVIRNLLLAILAGAGGWSMTAHFGEMSLEWSGFALAAGAVVAILVIVMDDLVDLFIGDNTPPENTGNSY
;
A
#
# COMPACT_ATOMS: atom_id res chain seq x y z
N MET A 1 12.71 22.80 0.76
CA MET A 1 12.52 21.45 0.17
C MET A 1 11.97 20.40 1.15
N GLY A 2 12.00 20.60 2.49
CA GLY A 2 11.40 19.67 3.45
C GLY A 2 9.89 19.38 3.27
N TYR A 3 9.16 20.26 2.57
CA TYR A 3 7.74 20.05 2.22
C TYR A 3 7.51 18.82 1.33
N VAL A 4 8.51 18.43 0.49
CA VAL A 4 8.42 17.23 -0.34
C VAL A 4 8.35 15.98 0.52
N ALA A 5 9.17 15.90 1.57
CA ALA A 5 9.13 14.80 2.52
C ALA A 5 7.85 14.78 3.35
N LEU A 6 7.31 15.93 3.76
CA LEU A 6 6.00 15.98 4.43
C LEU A 6 4.88 15.46 3.52
N PHE A 7 4.85 15.92 2.28
CA PHE A 7 3.85 15.53 1.30
C PHE A 7 3.94 14.02 0.98
N CYS A 8 5.13 13.54 0.61
CA CYS A 8 5.36 12.12 0.32
C CYS A 8 5.11 11.25 1.56
N GLY A 9 5.52 11.73 2.73
CA GLY A 9 5.33 11.05 4.01
C GLY A 9 3.86 10.91 4.37
N ALA A 10 3.06 11.98 4.22
CA ALA A 10 1.62 11.93 4.44
C ALA A 10 0.92 10.94 3.50
N ILE A 11 1.32 10.91 2.22
CA ILE A 11 0.78 9.93 1.25
C ILE A 11 1.10 8.51 1.69
N LEU A 12 2.37 8.21 1.92
CA LEU A 12 2.84 6.86 2.23
C LEU A 12 2.33 6.37 3.58
N ALA A 13 2.38 7.20 4.62
CA ALA A 13 1.88 6.85 5.94
C ALA A 13 0.36 6.64 5.92
N GLY A 14 -0.40 7.44 5.17
CA GLY A 14 -1.84 7.26 5.00
C GLY A 14 -2.16 5.94 4.32
N VAL A 15 -1.55 5.66 3.17
CA VAL A 15 -1.79 4.43 2.38
C VAL A 15 -1.34 3.18 3.15
N LEU A 16 -0.12 3.17 3.68
CA LEU A 16 0.42 2.02 4.43
C LEU A 16 -0.29 1.82 5.77
N GLY A 17 -0.64 2.90 6.46
CA GLY A 17 -1.42 2.83 7.70
C GLY A 17 -2.80 2.24 7.47
N TYR A 18 -3.51 2.69 6.43
CA TYR A 18 -4.79 2.13 6.05
C TYR A 18 -4.67 0.65 5.64
N ALA A 19 -3.74 0.32 4.74
CA ALA A 19 -3.54 -1.05 4.27
C ALA A 19 -3.13 -2.01 5.40
N GLY A 20 -2.20 -1.59 6.25
CA GLY A 20 -1.74 -2.38 7.40
C GLY A 20 -2.84 -2.59 8.43
N THR A 21 -3.64 -1.57 8.75
CA THR A 21 -4.77 -1.71 9.69
C THR A 21 -5.86 -2.64 9.14
N ALA A 22 -6.15 -2.59 7.84
CA ALA A 22 -7.07 -3.52 7.20
C ALA A 22 -6.58 -4.98 7.34
N LYS A 23 -5.29 -5.23 7.13
CA LYS A 23 -4.70 -6.58 7.26
C LYS A 23 -4.61 -7.09 8.68
N VAL A 24 -4.37 -6.22 9.66
CA VAL A 24 -4.38 -6.61 11.08
C VAL A 24 -5.80 -6.92 11.56
N ARG A 25 -6.83 -6.29 10.99
CA ARG A 25 -8.24 -6.58 11.32
C ARG A 25 -8.70 -7.94 10.81
N ASP A 26 -8.25 -8.35 9.63
CA ASP A 26 -8.54 -9.68 9.08
C ASP A 26 -7.28 -10.40 8.56
N PRO A 27 -6.44 -10.91 9.48
CA PRO A 27 -5.19 -11.58 9.11
C PRO A 27 -5.43 -12.93 8.43
N ARG A 28 -6.61 -13.54 8.62
CA ARG A 28 -6.96 -14.82 7.99
C ARG A 28 -7.24 -14.62 6.51
N ALA A 29 -8.08 -13.66 6.15
CA ALA A 29 -8.35 -13.34 4.75
C ALA A 29 -7.06 -12.95 4.00
N PHE A 30 -6.16 -12.21 4.65
CA PHE A 30 -4.87 -11.87 4.04
C PHE A 30 -3.94 -13.08 3.89
N ALA A 31 -3.88 -13.99 4.87
CA ALA A 31 -3.10 -15.22 4.76
C ALA A 31 -3.64 -16.13 3.63
N ASP A 32 -4.95 -16.31 3.55
CA ASP A 32 -5.59 -17.12 2.51
C ASP A 32 -5.26 -16.58 1.11
N ALA A 33 -5.26 -15.27 0.96
CA ALA A 33 -4.83 -14.65 -0.28
C ALA A 33 -3.36 -14.87 -0.63
N ILE A 34 -2.47 -14.80 0.35
CA ILE A 34 -1.05 -15.10 0.13
C ILE A 34 -0.89 -16.54 -0.36
N THR A 35 -1.69 -17.49 0.16
CA THR A 35 -1.68 -18.87 -0.36
C THR A 35 -2.13 -18.96 -1.81
N SER A 36 -3.10 -18.13 -2.22
CA SER A 36 -3.61 -18.10 -3.60
C SER A 36 -2.57 -17.64 -4.62
N PHE A 37 -1.58 -16.85 -4.20
CA PHE A 37 -0.49 -16.40 -5.06
C PHE A 37 0.50 -17.51 -5.42
N ARG A 38 0.52 -18.62 -4.66
CA ARG A 38 1.45 -19.75 -4.83
C ARG A 38 2.95 -19.35 -4.84
N VAL A 39 3.28 -18.17 -4.31
CA VAL A 39 4.66 -17.67 -4.22
C VAL A 39 5.40 -18.27 -3.01
N ILE A 40 4.68 -18.56 -1.94
CA ILE A 40 5.24 -19.11 -0.71
C ILE A 40 4.46 -20.36 -0.25
N PRO A 41 5.08 -21.24 0.55
CA PRO A 41 4.40 -22.40 1.14
C PRO A 41 3.21 -21.97 2.01
N THR A 42 2.11 -22.72 1.93
CA THR A 42 0.87 -22.46 2.70
C THR A 42 1.11 -22.39 4.20
N ARG A 43 2.06 -23.16 4.73
CA ARG A 43 2.45 -23.13 6.16
C ARG A 43 3.05 -21.80 6.61
N LEU A 44 3.68 -21.06 5.70
CA LEU A 44 4.32 -19.77 6.00
C LEU A 44 3.38 -18.57 5.78
N ALA A 45 2.28 -18.75 5.04
CA ALA A 45 1.31 -17.70 4.76
C ALA A 45 0.83 -16.89 5.97
N PRO A 46 0.44 -17.49 7.12
CA PRO A 46 0.00 -16.69 8.27
C PRO A 46 1.13 -15.88 8.89
N VAL A 47 2.36 -16.41 8.91
CA VAL A 47 3.54 -15.70 9.44
C VAL A 47 3.92 -14.56 8.50
N THR A 48 3.94 -14.81 7.20
CA THR A 48 4.22 -13.78 6.18
C THR A 48 3.15 -12.70 6.19
N ALA A 49 1.86 -13.06 6.32
CA ALA A 49 0.76 -12.11 6.45
C ALA A 49 0.97 -11.15 7.63
N ALA A 50 1.29 -11.71 8.81
CA ALA A 50 1.55 -10.93 10.00
C ALA A 50 2.78 -10.02 9.84
N ILE A 51 3.91 -10.55 9.36
CA ILE A 51 5.13 -9.77 9.15
C ILE A 51 4.88 -8.60 8.20
N LEU A 52 4.20 -8.82 7.09
CA LEU A 52 3.90 -7.77 6.11
C LEU A 52 2.97 -6.70 6.70
N ALA A 53 1.91 -7.09 7.39
CA ALA A 53 0.99 -6.15 8.01
C ALA A 53 1.68 -5.26 9.06
N TRP A 54 2.51 -5.87 9.92
CA TRP A 54 3.30 -5.12 10.91
C TRP A 54 4.38 -4.26 10.26
N ALA A 55 5.00 -4.70 9.17
CA ALA A 55 5.99 -3.91 8.44
C ALA A 55 5.37 -2.65 7.81
N GLU A 56 4.14 -2.74 7.29
CA GLU A 56 3.43 -1.57 6.76
C GLU A 56 3.11 -0.55 7.86
N LEU A 57 2.60 -1.02 9.01
CA LEU A 57 2.34 -0.16 10.15
C LEU A 57 3.62 0.45 10.72
N ALA A 58 4.72 -0.31 10.76
CA ALA A 58 6.01 0.17 11.20
C ALA A 58 6.55 1.27 10.26
N ALA A 59 6.44 1.08 8.94
CA ALA A 59 6.83 2.09 7.96
C ALA A 59 6.03 3.39 8.13
N ALA A 60 4.70 3.30 8.26
CA ALA A 60 3.85 4.46 8.51
C ALA A 60 4.21 5.17 9.82
N THR A 61 4.44 4.41 10.89
CA THR A 61 4.81 4.95 12.21
C THR A 61 6.16 5.66 12.17
N LEU A 62 7.17 5.05 11.54
CA LEU A 62 8.50 5.65 11.40
C LEU A 62 8.48 6.96 10.61
N ILE A 63 7.65 7.05 9.57
CA ILE A 63 7.48 8.28 8.77
C ILE A 63 6.80 9.37 9.62
N LEU A 64 5.72 9.05 10.33
CA LEU A 64 4.98 10.02 11.15
C LEU A 64 5.77 10.47 12.38
N ALA A 65 6.54 9.57 12.98
CA ALA A 65 7.31 9.86 14.18
C ALA A 65 8.63 10.59 13.90
N SER A 66 8.88 10.97 12.64
CA SER A 66 10.06 11.72 12.21
C SER A 66 10.25 13.05 12.94
N ALA A 67 9.16 13.72 13.32
CA ALA A 67 9.20 14.94 14.14
C ALA A 67 9.74 14.71 15.56
N VAL A 68 9.60 13.49 16.10
CA VAL A 68 9.99 13.14 17.47
C VAL A 68 11.36 12.44 17.51
N PHE A 69 11.60 11.50 16.59
CA PHE A 69 12.82 10.68 16.56
C PHE A 69 13.89 11.18 15.57
N GLY A 70 13.61 12.27 14.86
CA GLY A 70 14.53 12.91 13.93
C GLY A 70 14.63 12.24 12.56
N PRO A 71 15.57 12.69 11.70
CA PRO A 71 15.58 12.35 10.28
C PRO A 71 15.90 10.88 10.00
N ARG A 72 16.69 10.25 10.88
CA ARG A 72 17.06 8.83 10.72
C ARG A 72 15.84 7.91 10.74
N SER A 73 14.86 8.20 11.59
CA SER A 73 13.61 7.45 11.64
C SER A 73 12.80 7.61 10.35
N ALA A 74 12.74 8.84 9.81
CA ALA A 74 12.07 9.14 8.55
C ALA A 74 12.70 8.37 7.39
N ILE A 75 14.03 8.41 7.27
CA ILE A 75 14.77 7.73 6.20
C ILE A 75 14.52 6.21 6.26
N ALA A 76 14.57 5.62 7.46
CA ALA A 76 14.25 4.21 7.65
C ALA A 76 12.80 3.89 7.25
N GLY A 77 11.84 4.74 7.63
CA GLY A 77 10.44 4.60 7.25
C GLY A 77 10.21 4.68 5.74
N PHE A 78 10.81 5.66 5.06
CA PHE A 78 10.75 5.80 3.60
C PHE A 78 11.42 4.61 2.89
N ALA A 79 12.58 4.15 3.37
CA ALA A 79 13.25 2.98 2.80
C ALA A 79 12.39 1.73 2.94
N LEU A 80 11.81 1.49 4.12
CA LEU A 80 10.92 0.35 4.35
C LEU A 80 9.66 0.44 3.48
N ALA A 81 9.04 1.62 3.38
CA ALA A 81 7.90 1.86 2.50
C ALA A 81 8.23 1.54 1.03
N GLY A 82 9.37 2.04 0.53
CA GLY A 82 9.82 1.77 -0.83
C GLY A 82 10.06 0.28 -1.09
N LEU A 83 10.72 -0.41 -0.16
CA LEU A 83 10.96 -1.86 -0.26
C LEU A 83 9.65 -2.65 -0.29
N LEU A 84 8.69 -2.32 0.58
CA LEU A 84 7.37 -2.96 0.60
C LEU A 84 6.62 -2.73 -0.70
N MET A 85 6.63 -1.49 -1.22
CA MET A 85 5.95 -1.16 -2.48
C MET A 85 6.52 -1.92 -3.66
N VAL A 86 7.85 -2.02 -3.77
CA VAL A 86 8.54 -2.81 -4.81
C VAL A 86 8.26 -4.30 -4.65
N ALA A 87 8.33 -4.85 -3.43
CA ALA A 87 8.04 -6.25 -3.17
C ALA A 87 6.62 -6.63 -3.58
N PHE A 88 5.63 -5.80 -3.21
CA PHE A 88 4.25 -5.99 -3.65
C PHE A 88 4.09 -5.85 -5.17
N ALA A 89 4.76 -4.90 -5.81
CA ALA A 89 4.72 -4.78 -7.27
C ALA A 89 5.24 -6.05 -7.97
N ILE A 90 6.35 -6.62 -7.46
CA ILE A 90 6.91 -7.88 -7.97
C ILE A 90 5.91 -9.03 -7.81
N VAL A 91 5.30 -9.18 -6.62
CA VAL A 91 4.30 -10.23 -6.38
C VAL A 91 3.11 -10.08 -7.32
N ILE A 92 2.60 -8.86 -7.52
CA ILE A 92 1.49 -8.60 -8.44
C ILE A 92 1.87 -9.00 -9.88
N VAL A 93 3.08 -8.66 -10.34
CA VAL A 93 3.56 -9.05 -11.67
C VAL A 93 3.68 -10.58 -11.81
N ILE A 94 4.15 -11.28 -10.78
CA ILE A 94 4.24 -12.75 -10.76
C ILE A 94 2.84 -13.36 -10.88
N VAL A 95 1.87 -12.87 -10.09
CA VAL A 95 0.48 -13.35 -10.11
C VAL A 95 -0.16 -13.10 -11.49
N LEU A 96 0.02 -11.91 -12.06
CA LEU A 96 -0.46 -11.56 -13.40
C LEU A 96 0.10 -12.48 -14.48
N LYS A 97 1.41 -12.76 -14.44
CA LYS A 97 2.08 -13.66 -15.40
C LYS A 97 1.70 -15.13 -15.20
N GLY A 98 1.36 -15.52 -13.98
CA GLY A 98 0.93 -16.89 -13.65
C GLY A 98 -0.48 -17.24 -14.15
N GLY A 99 -1.25 -16.27 -14.65
CA GLY A 99 -2.63 -16.49 -15.12
C GLY A 99 -3.63 -16.81 -14.01
N THR A 100 -3.21 -16.74 -12.75
CA THR A 100 -4.04 -16.98 -11.58
C THR A 100 -4.95 -15.77 -11.37
N ARG A 101 -6.27 -15.94 -11.55
CA ARG A 101 -7.29 -14.94 -11.16
C ARG A 101 -7.48 -14.94 -9.64
N ALA A 102 -6.41 -14.66 -8.91
CA ALA A 102 -6.48 -14.52 -7.45
C ALA A 102 -7.16 -13.17 -7.11
N PRO A 103 -8.23 -13.15 -6.29
CA PRO A 103 -8.85 -11.90 -5.86
C PRO A 103 -7.89 -11.04 -5.01
N CYS A 104 -7.91 -9.70 -5.16
CA CYS A 104 -7.19 -8.79 -4.26
C CYS A 104 -7.93 -8.79 -2.92
N PRO A 105 -7.30 -9.11 -1.78
CA PRO A 105 -7.93 -9.10 -0.46
C PRO A 105 -7.87 -7.71 0.16
N CYS A 106 -7.48 -6.73 -0.64
CA CYS A 106 -6.90 -5.48 -0.21
C CYS A 106 -7.89 -4.63 0.62
N PHE A 107 -9.19 -4.98 0.62
CA PHE A 107 -10.25 -4.22 1.28
C PHE A 107 -11.37 -5.07 1.94
N GLY A 108 -11.18 -6.37 2.19
CA GLY A 108 -12.17 -7.18 2.94
C GLY A 108 -13.53 -7.40 2.24
N ARG A 109 -13.66 -7.01 0.97
CA ARG A 109 -14.73 -7.44 0.05
C ARG A 109 -14.07 -8.11 -1.15
N GLN A 110 -14.79 -9.04 -1.79
CA GLN A 110 -14.31 -9.74 -2.98
C GLN A 110 -14.12 -8.71 -4.11
N SER A 111 -12.94 -8.10 -4.19
CA SER A 111 -12.60 -7.10 -5.20
C SER A 111 -11.99 -7.75 -6.43
N ALA A 112 -12.14 -7.04 -7.56
CA ALA A 112 -11.70 -7.43 -8.90
C ALA A 112 -10.29 -8.04 -8.95
N PRO A 113 -9.99 -8.91 -9.94
CA PRO A 113 -8.67 -9.51 -10.09
C PRO A 113 -7.58 -8.44 -10.20
N PHE A 114 -6.38 -8.75 -9.69
CA PHE A 114 -5.23 -7.85 -9.78
C PHE A 114 -5.09 -7.30 -11.21
N SER A 115 -5.02 -5.97 -11.33
CA SER A 115 -4.81 -5.27 -12.59
C SER A 115 -3.40 -4.64 -12.65
N ALA A 116 -2.90 -4.40 -13.87
CA ALA A 116 -1.66 -3.65 -14.12
C ALA A 116 -1.65 -2.26 -13.44
N ARG A 117 -2.83 -1.70 -13.16
CA ARG A 117 -3.00 -0.46 -12.38
C ARG A 117 -2.34 -0.55 -11.00
N HIS A 118 -2.44 -1.68 -10.29
CA HIS A 118 -1.84 -1.80 -8.96
C HIS A 118 -0.31 -1.80 -9.01
N VAL A 119 0.27 -2.34 -10.10
CA VAL A 119 1.73 -2.27 -10.33
C VAL A 119 2.15 -0.81 -10.50
N ILE A 120 1.45 -0.05 -11.37
CA ILE A 120 1.75 1.38 -11.58
C ILE A 120 1.62 2.16 -10.28
N ARG A 121 0.54 1.96 -9.53
CA ARG A 121 0.34 2.60 -8.21
C ARG A 121 1.53 2.34 -7.29
N ASN A 122 1.93 1.08 -7.13
CA ASN A 122 3.04 0.73 -6.25
C ASN A 122 4.38 1.29 -6.72
N LEU A 123 4.64 1.34 -8.03
CA LEU A 123 5.84 1.96 -8.57
C LEU A 123 5.86 3.48 -8.33
N LEU A 124 4.73 4.17 -8.50
CA LEU A 124 4.61 5.59 -8.19
C LEU A 124 4.84 5.85 -6.69
N LEU A 125 4.25 5.02 -5.82
CA LEU A 125 4.48 5.12 -4.37
C LEU A 125 5.94 4.83 -3.99
N ALA A 126 6.62 3.89 -4.67
CA ALA A 126 8.04 3.65 -4.48
C ALA A 126 8.91 4.85 -4.91
N ILE A 127 8.56 5.53 -6.00
CA ILE A 127 9.24 6.77 -6.42
C ILE A 127 9.04 7.88 -5.38
N LEU A 128 7.82 8.05 -4.86
CA LEU A 128 7.54 9.01 -3.78
C LEU A 128 8.33 8.67 -2.51
N ALA A 129 8.54 7.39 -2.22
CA ALA A 129 9.37 6.97 -1.09
C ALA A 129 10.84 7.38 -1.28
N GLY A 130 11.39 7.20 -2.48
CA GLY A 130 12.73 7.67 -2.84
C GLY A 130 12.85 9.19 -2.75
N ALA A 131 11.88 9.93 -3.29
CA ALA A 131 11.86 11.39 -3.25
C ALA A 131 11.76 11.94 -1.82
N GLY A 132 10.89 11.36 -0.99
CA GLY A 132 10.74 11.72 0.42
C GLY A 132 12.00 11.41 1.23
N GLY A 133 12.60 10.24 1.03
CA GLY A 133 13.86 9.85 1.67
C GLY A 133 15.03 10.75 1.28
N TRP A 134 15.17 11.08 -0.01
CA TRP A 134 16.19 12.01 -0.51
C TRP A 134 16.01 13.43 0.03
N SER A 135 14.76 13.91 0.10
CA SER A 135 14.47 15.22 0.68
C SER A 135 14.84 15.29 2.17
N MET A 136 14.78 14.18 2.91
CA MET A 136 15.17 14.11 4.33
C MET A 136 16.68 14.16 4.54
N THR A 137 17.49 13.68 3.59
CA THR A 137 18.96 13.76 3.69
C THR A 137 19.50 15.14 3.31
N ALA A 138 18.82 15.84 2.39
CA ALA A 138 19.31 17.11 1.84
C ALA A 138 18.88 18.38 2.59
N HIS A 139 17.73 18.39 3.29
CA HIS A 139 17.11 19.64 3.77
C HIS A 139 16.44 19.54 5.16
N PHE A 140 17.05 18.82 6.10
CA PHE A 140 16.52 18.72 7.46
C PHE A 140 16.69 20.04 8.22
N GLY A 141 15.59 20.69 8.62
CA GLY A 141 15.60 21.87 9.51
C GLY A 141 15.16 23.21 8.90
N GLU A 142 14.94 23.30 7.59
CA GLU A 142 14.49 24.53 6.90
C GLU A 142 12.95 24.57 6.72
N MET A 143 12.19 24.28 7.79
CA MET A 143 10.73 24.21 7.70
C MET A 143 10.09 25.43 8.35
N SER A 144 9.62 26.37 7.53
CA SER A 144 8.70 27.39 8.02
C SER A 144 7.33 26.77 8.30
N LEU A 145 6.71 27.18 9.41
CA LEU A 145 5.45 26.63 9.91
C LEU A 145 4.29 26.85 8.92
N GLU A 146 4.36 27.91 8.11
CA GLU A 146 3.27 28.38 7.23
C GLU A 146 2.87 27.37 6.15
N TRP A 147 3.84 26.75 5.47
CA TRP A 147 3.57 25.87 4.33
C TRP A 147 3.49 24.38 4.69
N SER A 148 3.83 24.04 5.95
CA SER A 148 3.84 22.66 6.42
C SER A 148 2.43 22.06 6.47
N GLY A 149 1.43 22.85 6.88
CA GLY A 149 0.03 22.42 6.91
C GLY A 149 -0.53 22.08 5.53
N PHE A 150 -0.21 22.89 4.52
CA PHE A 150 -0.65 22.66 3.14
C PHE A 150 -0.05 21.38 2.54
N ALA A 151 1.25 21.12 2.77
CA ALA A 151 1.90 19.91 2.30
C ALA A 151 1.28 18.64 2.90
N LEU A 152 0.97 18.67 4.21
CA LEU A 152 0.30 17.56 4.89
C LEU A 152 -1.13 17.36 4.40
N ALA A 153 -1.91 18.43 4.27
CA ALA A 153 -3.29 18.37 3.78
C ALA A 153 -3.35 17.85 2.33
N ALA A 154 -2.50 18.37 1.44
CA ALA A 154 -2.40 17.90 0.07
C ALA A 154 -2.01 16.41 0.00
N GLY A 155 -1.03 15.99 0.81
CA GLY A 155 -0.62 14.60 0.87
C GLY A 155 -1.72 13.67 1.41
N ALA A 156 -2.48 14.11 2.42
CA ALA A 156 -3.61 13.37 2.95
C ALA A 156 -4.75 13.23 1.92
N VAL A 157 -5.06 14.29 1.17
CA VAL A 157 -6.04 14.22 0.08
C VAL A 157 -5.59 13.22 -0.99
N VAL A 158 -4.32 13.27 -1.39
CA VAL A 158 -3.77 12.29 -2.35
C VAL A 158 -3.80 10.87 -1.80
N ALA A 159 -3.48 10.64 -0.52
CA ALA A 159 -3.63 9.33 0.11
C ALA A 159 -5.07 8.82 0.02
N ILE A 160 -6.05 9.65 0.38
CA ILE A 160 -7.47 9.28 0.31
C ILE A 160 -7.85 8.93 -1.12
N LEU A 161 -7.46 9.76 -2.09
CA LEU A 161 -7.71 9.47 -3.51
C LEU A 161 -7.09 8.14 -3.95
N VAL A 162 -5.86 7.85 -3.51
CA VAL A 162 -5.18 6.58 -3.83
C VAL A 162 -5.87 5.37 -3.18
N ILE A 163 -6.34 5.51 -1.93
CA ILE A 163 -7.07 4.47 -1.20
C ILE A 163 -8.40 4.19 -1.88
N VAL A 164 -9.16 5.23 -2.19
CA VAL A 164 -10.52 5.14 -2.74
C VAL A 164 -10.51 4.87 -4.25
N MET A 165 -9.36 5.01 -4.93
CA MET A 165 -9.25 4.75 -6.37
C MET A 165 -9.68 3.34 -6.74
N ASP A 166 -9.33 2.32 -5.95
CA ASP A 166 -9.70 0.93 -6.24
C ASP A 166 -11.23 0.75 -6.14
N ASP A 167 -11.86 1.29 -5.07
CA ASP A 167 -13.31 1.27 -4.88
C ASP A 167 -14.07 2.04 -5.98
N LEU A 168 -13.55 3.20 -6.40
CA LEU A 168 -14.15 3.99 -7.48
C LEU A 168 -14.08 3.26 -8.81
N VAL A 169 -12.95 2.64 -9.11
CA VAL A 169 -12.75 1.90 -10.36
C VAL A 169 -13.67 0.69 -10.39
N ASP A 170 -13.82 -0.03 -9.28
CA ASP A 170 -14.77 -1.15 -9.18
C ASP A 170 -16.23 -0.67 -9.34
N LEU A 171 -16.58 0.49 -8.76
CA LEU A 171 -17.91 1.10 -8.89
C LEU A 171 -18.24 1.52 -10.32
N PHE A 172 -17.27 2.10 -11.04
CA PHE A 172 -17.48 2.60 -12.41
C PHE A 172 -17.31 1.54 -13.49
N ILE A 173 -16.48 0.51 -13.27
CA ILE A 173 -16.29 -0.57 -14.25
C ILE A 173 -17.46 -1.56 -14.21
N GLY A 174 -18.18 -1.67 -13.09
CA GLY A 174 -19.40 -2.47 -12.98
C GLY A 174 -19.12 -3.96 -13.10
N ASP A 175 -19.82 -4.73 -12.28
CA ASP A 175 -19.71 -6.18 -12.23
C ASP A 175 -20.17 -6.81 -13.57
N ASN A 176 -19.23 -7.00 -14.50
CA ASN A 176 -19.45 -7.77 -15.73
C ASN A 176 -19.17 -9.26 -15.48
N THR A 177 -19.45 -9.78 -14.28
CA THR A 177 -19.52 -11.23 -14.09
C THR A 177 -20.82 -11.73 -14.73
N PRO A 178 -20.74 -12.62 -15.75
CA PRO A 178 -21.94 -13.29 -16.25
C PRO A 178 -22.56 -14.08 -15.08
N PRO A 179 -23.90 -14.13 -14.97
CA PRO A 179 -24.55 -14.89 -13.90
C PRO A 179 -24.02 -16.32 -13.89
N GLU A 180 -23.66 -16.79 -12.69
CA GLU A 180 -23.31 -18.18 -12.43
C GLU A 180 -24.43 -19.07 -12.99
N ASN A 181 -24.08 -19.90 -13.99
CA ASN A 181 -25.00 -20.87 -14.55
C ASN A 181 -25.28 -21.91 -13.46
N THR A 182 -26.33 -21.66 -12.67
CA THR A 182 -26.97 -22.64 -11.81
C THR A 182 -27.69 -23.65 -12.71
N GLY A 183 -26.87 -24.48 -13.36
CA GLY A 183 -27.26 -25.66 -14.10
C GLY A 183 -27.95 -26.62 -13.15
N ASN A 184 -29.27 -26.48 -13.11
CA ASN A 184 -30.23 -27.30 -12.43
C ASN A 184 -30.02 -28.78 -12.80
N SER A 185 -29.47 -29.57 -11.86
CA SER A 185 -29.48 -31.02 -11.91
C SER A 185 -30.75 -31.54 -11.23
N TYR A 186 -31.78 -31.77 -12.05
CA TYR A 186 -32.84 -32.74 -11.76
C TYR A 186 -32.40 -34.14 -12.19
#